data_AF-N9DYJ4-F1
#
_entry.id   AF-N9DYJ4-F1
#
_cell.length_a   1.000
_cell.length_b   1.000
_cell.length_c   1.000
_cell.angle_alpha   90.00
_cell.angle_beta   90.00
_cell.angle_gamma   90.00
#
_symmetry.space_group_name_H-M   'P 1'
#
loop_
_entity.id
_entity.type
_entity.pdbx_description
1 polymer ?
#
loop_
_entity_poly.entity_id
_entity_poly.type
_entity_poly.pdbx_seq_one_letter_code
_entity_poly.pdbx_strand_id
1 'polypeptide(L)'
;MIAYKVIFGPITKTNREDAEWIVEDYISILFHNGQVCGENFLVVQNGLLCTYINLQGINANLKEYHCKYGIERLKRVIELFGCEPLWECIDDDVPEQNTHWQNASFLYLYTHMNDWQSPVCRGDSGHPIPIFILSGEHKQREEIYFWQQEYKNCDQAWIHSGALEKITYKQLAIPDSELSKAGQNICKYIEEVTGIPTYYYLQRYWGRRRNEDKRLCPSCGQNWSTGLHSSEFHHFAFQCNQCRLVSHLAVSYEDERHAVIGEWRNSKIK
;
A
#
# COMPACT_ATOMS: atom_id res chain seq x y z
N MET A 1 1.95 11.78 -5.19
CA MET A 1 0.54 12.08 -4.86
C MET A 1 0.25 13.47 -5.35
N ILE A 2 -0.97 13.77 -5.78
CA ILE A 2 -1.32 15.07 -6.34
C ILE A 2 -2.62 15.55 -5.71
N ALA A 3 -2.60 16.70 -5.05
CA ALA A 3 -3.77 17.21 -4.34
C ALA A 3 -4.83 17.79 -5.30
N TYR A 4 -6.07 17.36 -5.13
CA TYR A 4 -7.23 17.84 -5.89
C TYR A 4 -8.39 18.22 -4.98
N LYS A 5 -9.12 19.25 -5.40
CA LYS A 5 -10.48 19.51 -4.93
C LYS A 5 -11.46 19.02 -5.99
N VAL A 6 -12.40 18.18 -5.60
CA VAL A 6 -13.46 17.69 -6.46
C VAL A 6 -14.78 18.32 -6.05
N ILE A 7 -15.46 18.97 -6.98
CA ILE A 7 -16.72 19.66 -6.77
C ILE A 7 -17.82 18.85 -7.43
N PHE A 8 -18.81 18.40 -6.67
CA PHE A 8 -19.88 17.54 -7.18
C PHE A 8 -21.09 18.34 -7.63
N GLY A 9 -21.58 19.27 -6.81
CA GLY A 9 -22.73 20.08 -7.15
C GLY A 9 -23.41 20.70 -5.92
N PRO A 10 -24.48 21.47 -6.13
CA PRO A 10 -25.20 22.14 -5.05
C PRO A 10 -25.96 21.14 -4.18
N ILE A 11 -26.03 21.44 -2.89
CA ILE A 11 -26.83 20.69 -1.92
C ILE A 11 -27.68 21.64 -1.06
N THR A 12 -28.77 21.11 -0.53
CA THR A 12 -29.59 21.75 0.50
C THR A 12 -29.40 21.03 1.83
N LYS A 13 -29.90 21.61 2.93
CA LYS A 13 -29.85 20.93 4.24
C LYS A 13 -30.63 19.61 4.26
N THR A 14 -31.63 19.45 3.40
CA THR A 14 -32.53 18.29 3.44
C THR A 14 -32.07 17.12 2.59
N ASN A 15 -31.13 17.33 1.64
CA ASN A 15 -30.59 16.25 0.80
C ASN A 15 -29.10 15.96 1.07
N ARG A 16 -28.51 16.61 2.08
CA ARG A 16 -27.08 16.55 2.35
C ARG A 16 -26.61 15.13 2.66
N GLU A 17 -27.26 14.43 3.59
CA GLU A 17 -26.82 13.10 4.02
C GLU A 17 -26.85 12.09 2.86
N ASP A 18 -27.92 12.07 2.07
CA ASP A 18 -28.03 11.21 0.88
C ASP A 18 -26.95 11.54 -0.16
N ALA A 19 -26.66 12.83 -0.35
CA ALA A 19 -25.63 13.28 -1.28
C ALA A 19 -24.21 12.90 -0.80
N GLU A 20 -23.93 13.06 0.49
CA GLU A 20 -22.66 12.64 1.10
C GLU A 20 -22.48 11.13 0.93
N TRP A 21 -23.51 10.32 1.19
CA TRP A 21 -23.44 8.86 1.02
C TRP A 21 -23.14 8.43 -0.42
N ILE A 22 -23.81 9.04 -1.42
CA ILE A 22 -23.58 8.74 -2.85
C ILE A 22 -22.16 9.13 -3.27
N VAL A 23 -21.66 10.26 -2.77
CA VAL A 23 -20.29 10.72 -3.04
C VAL A 23 -19.27 9.81 -2.36
N GLU A 24 -19.49 9.42 -1.10
CA GLU A 24 -18.60 8.50 -0.38
C GLU A 24 -18.52 7.12 -1.06
N ASP A 25 -19.66 6.58 -1.53
CA ASP A 25 -19.67 5.33 -2.31
C ASP A 25 -18.79 5.46 -3.57
N TYR A 26 -18.91 6.58 -4.31
CA TYR A 26 -18.05 6.82 -5.47
C TYR A 26 -16.57 6.94 -5.10
N ILE A 27 -16.23 7.76 -4.11
CA ILE A 27 -14.85 7.99 -3.68
C ILE A 27 -14.21 6.71 -3.13
N SER A 28 -14.96 5.90 -2.39
CA SER A 28 -14.48 4.60 -1.87
C SER A 28 -13.98 3.69 -2.99
N ILE A 29 -14.69 3.64 -4.11
CA ILE A 29 -14.28 2.83 -5.27
C ILE A 29 -13.02 3.40 -5.93
N LEU A 30 -12.81 4.72 -5.93
CA LEU A 30 -11.57 5.30 -6.43
C LEU A 30 -10.37 4.94 -5.54
N PHE A 31 -10.56 4.87 -4.21
CA PHE A 31 -9.56 4.34 -3.28
C PHE A 31 -9.26 2.87 -3.55
N HIS A 32 -10.30 2.03 -3.63
CA HIS A 32 -10.16 0.59 -3.84
C HIS A 32 -9.50 0.27 -5.20
N ASN A 33 -9.76 1.09 -6.22
CA ASN A 33 -9.14 0.94 -7.53
C ASN A 33 -7.73 1.55 -7.62
N GLY A 34 -7.25 2.19 -6.56
CA GLY A 34 -5.91 2.78 -6.49
C GLY A 34 -5.73 4.09 -7.27
N GLN A 35 -6.82 4.78 -7.61
CA GLN A 35 -6.76 6.10 -8.25
C GLN A 35 -6.53 7.20 -7.21
N VAL A 36 -7.12 7.04 -6.02
CA VAL A 36 -7.06 7.96 -4.90
C VAL A 36 -6.33 7.31 -3.73
N CYS A 37 -5.65 8.12 -2.92
CA CYS A 37 -4.86 7.65 -1.79
C CYS A 37 -4.87 8.67 -0.63
N GLY A 38 -4.36 8.25 0.53
CA GLY A 38 -4.42 9.04 1.76
C GLY A 38 -5.81 9.06 2.39
N GLU A 39 -6.25 10.24 2.79
CA GLU A 39 -7.56 10.47 3.40
C GLU A 39 -8.35 11.48 2.58
N ASN A 40 -9.67 11.48 2.76
CA ASN A 40 -10.56 12.46 2.17
C ASN A 40 -11.48 13.05 3.25
N PHE A 41 -11.95 14.27 2.99
CA PHE A 41 -12.98 14.90 3.81
C PHE A 41 -14.01 15.55 2.91
N LEU A 42 -15.28 15.40 3.28
CA LEU A 42 -16.39 16.07 2.61
C LEU A 42 -16.64 17.43 3.26
N VAL A 43 -16.81 18.44 2.40
CA VAL A 43 -16.97 19.83 2.80
C VAL A 43 -18.07 20.47 1.98
N VAL A 44 -18.86 21.32 2.63
CA VAL A 44 -19.82 22.19 1.96
C VAL A 44 -19.21 23.57 1.84
N GLN A 45 -18.89 24.01 0.62
CA GLN A 45 -18.33 25.33 0.36
C GLN A 45 -19.25 26.10 -0.57
N ASN A 46 -19.75 27.25 -0.11
CA ASN A 46 -20.68 28.09 -0.88
C ASN A 46 -21.93 27.32 -1.38
N GLY A 47 -22.42 26.37 -0.58
CA GLY A 47 -23.57 25.52 -0.93
C GLY A 47 -23.25 24.34 -1.87
N LEU A 48 -21.99 24.18 -2.28
CA LEU A 48 -21.54 23.05 -3.10
C LEU A 48 -20.93 21.96 -2.22
N LEU A 49 -21.29 20.71 -2.48
CA LEU A 49 -20.61 19.55 -1.90
C LEU A 49 -19.30 19.31 -2.64
N CYS A 50 -18.21 19.26 -1.88
CA CYS A 50 -16.85 19.09 -2.37
C CYS A 50 -16.12 18.03 -1.55
N THR A 51 -15.07 17.44 -2.12
CA THR A 51 -14.07 16.67 -1.36
C THR A 51 -12.65 17.11 -1.73
N TYR A 52 -11.73 16.95 -0.79
CA TYR A 52 -10.30 17.08 -1.04
C TYR A 52 -9.68 15.70 -0.99
N ILE A 53 -8.92 15.36 -2.02
CA ILE A 53 -8.34 14.03 -2.20
C ILE A 53 -6.95 14.13 -2.82
N ASN A 54 -6.16 13.07 -2.65
CA ASN A 54 -4.90 12.91 -3.34
C ASN A 54 -5.01 11.85 -4.44
N LEU A 55 -4.72 12.23 -5.67
CA LEU A 55 -4.52 11.27 -6.76
C LEU A 55 -3.18 10.55 -6.57
N GLN A 56 -3.17 9.24 -6.83
CA GLN A 56 -1.95 8.44 -6.69
C GLN A 56 -0.95 8.68 -7.82
N GLY A 57 -1.41 9.21 -8.96
CA GLY A 57 -0.59 9.56 -10.12
C GLY A 57 -1.30 10.52 -11.07
N ILE A 58 -0.57 11.02 -12.08
CA ILE A 58 -1.16 11.89 -13.09
C ILE A 58 -2.28 11.18 -13.83
N ASN A 59 -3.31 11.94 -14.21
CA ASN A 59 -4.47 11.45 -14.96
C ASN A 59 -5.27 10.36 -14.25
N ALA A 60 -5.03 10.06 -12.97
CA ALA A 60 -5.76 9.04 -12.24
C ALA A 60 -7.27 9.34 -12.14
N ASN A 61 -7.69 10.58 -12.36
CA ASN A 61 -9.10 10.98 -12.43
C ASN A 61 -9.78 10.68 -13.77
N LEU A 62 -9.04 10.32 -14.83
CA LEU A 62 -9.63 10.01 -16.13
C LEU A 62 -10.52 8.77 -16.07
N LYS A 63 -11.61 8.79 -16.85
CA LYS A 63 -12.58 7.69 -16.91
C LYS A 63 -12.02 6.38 -17.44
N GLU A 64 -10.99 6.43 -18.29
CA GLU A 64 -10.35 5.23 -18.82
C GLU A 64 -9.71 4.35 -17.73
N TYR A 65 -9.32 4.96 -16.59
CA TYR A 65 -8.78 4.25 -15.44
C TYR A 65 -9.83 3.82 -14.43
N HIS A 66 -11.09 4.24 -14.60
CA HIS A 66 -12.17 3.78 -13.72
C HIS A 66 -12.44 2.30 -13.98
N CYS A 67 -12.61 1.54 -12.90
CA CYS A 67 -13.19 0.21 -13.00
C CYS A 67 -14.69 0.29 -13.34
N LYS A 68 -15.30 -0.85 -13.70
CA LYS A 68 -16.74 -0.94 -13.97
C LYS A 68 -17.61 -0.37 -12.84
N TYR A 69 -17.20 -0.59 -11.58
CA TYR A 69 -17.91 -0.07 -10.41
C TYR A 69 -17.76 1.44 -10.30
N GLY A 70 -16.58 2.00 -10.57
CA GLY A 70 -16.33 3.44 -10.57
C GLY A 70 -17.20 4.15 -11.60
N ILE A 71 -17.32 3.59 -12.81
CA ILE A 71 -18.25 4.10 -13.83
C ILE A 71 -19.70 4.03 -13.36
N GLU A 72 -20.12 2.95 -12.70
CA GLU A 72 -21.47 2.81 -12.16
C GLU A 72 -21.78 3.85 -11.07
N ARG A 73 -20.85 4.07 -10.12
CA ARG A 73 -21.04 5.04 -9.03
C ARG A 73 -20.99 6.47 -9.55
N LEU A 74 -20.11 6.75 -10.51
CA LEU A 74 -20.07 8.05 -11.19
C LEU A 74 -21.41 8.38 -11.87
N LYS A 75 -22.09 7.40 -12.47
CA LYS A 75 -23.44 7.62 -13.03
C LYS A 75 -24.45 8.05 -11.98
N ARG A 76 -24.43 7.44 -10.78
CA ARG A 76 -25.32 7.83 -9.67
C ARG A 76 -25.03 9.25 -9.19
N VAL A 77 -23.76 9.62 -9.12
CA VAL A 77 -23.33 11.00 -8.83
C VAL A 77 -23.88 11.97 -9.89
N ILE A 78 -23.73 11.65 -11.18
CA ILE A 78 -24.24 12.48 -12.28
C ILE A 78 -25.77 12.56 -12.25
N GLU A 79 -26.47 11.47 -11.94
CA GLU A 79 -27.94 11.45 -11.80
C GLU A 79 -28.42 12.36 -10.67
N LEU A 80 -27.68 12.42 -9.55
CA LEU A 80 -28.00 13.28 -8.42
C LEU A 80 -27.74 14.77 -8.70
N PHE A 81 -26.59 15.10 -9.29
CA PHE A 81 -26.17 16.50 -9.45
C PHE A 81 -26.47 17.10 -10.84
N GLY A 82 -26.82 16.26 -11.82
CA GLY A 82 -27.10 16.66 -13.20
C GLY A 82 -25.85 16.98 -14.04
N CYS A 83 -24.65 16.78 -13.51
CA CYS A 83 -23.39 17.04 -14.19
C CYS A 83 -22.26 16.12 -13.69
N GLU A 84 -21.15 16.12 -14.41
CA GLU A 84 -19.93 15.47 -13.94
C GLU A 84 -19.23 16.27 -12.85
N PRO A 85 -18.55 15.60 -11.91
CA PRO A 85 -17.73 16.30 -10.92
C PRO A 85 -16.64 17.11 -11.60
N LEU A 86 -16.44 18.35 -11.16
CA LEU A 86 -15.32 19.18 -11.58
C LEU A 86 -14.09 18.87 -10.74
N TRP A 87 -12.97 18.60 -11.40
CA TRP A 87 -11.68 18.29 -10.77
C TRP A 87 -10.76 19.50 -10.87
N GLU A 88 -10.48 20.15 -9.74
CA GLU A 88 -9.55 21.27 -9.62
C GLU A 88 -8.24 20.77 -9.02
N CYS A 89 -7.14 20.81 -9.78
CA CYS A 89 -5.80 20.57 -9.23
C CYS A 89 -5.45 21.73 -8.29
N ILE A 90 -5.06 21.41 -7.06
CA ILE A 90 -4.63 22.41 -6.06
C ILE A 90 -3.14 22.28 -5.72
N ASP A 91 -2.45 21.35 -6.38
CA ASP A 91 -1.03 21.11 -6.24
C ASP A 91 -0.25 21.88 -7.31
N ASP A 92 0.87 22.50 -6.90
CA ASP A 92 1.74 23.28 -7.78
C ASP A 92 2.92 22.44 -8.32
N ASP A 93 3.23 21.30 -7.69
CA ASP A 93 4.35 20.42 -8.04
C ASP A 93 3.86 19.06 -8.54
N VAL A 94 3.19 19.08 -9.70
CA VAL A 94 2.66 17.88 -10.35
C VAL A 94 3.78 17.16 -11.11
N PRO A 95 4.00 15.84 -10.89
CA PRO A 95 4.97 15.08 -11.66
C PRO A 95 4.67 15.10 -13.17
N GLU A 96 5.70 15.10 -14.01
CA GLU A 96 5.51 15.07 -15.47
C GLU A 96 5.01 13.71 -15.99
N GLN A 97 5.31 12.63 -15.26
CA GLN A 97 4.94 11.26 -15.64
C GLN A 97 4.70 10.37 -14.42
N ASN A 98 3.92 9.31 -14.63
CA ASN A 98 3.78 8.25 -13.63
C ASN A 98 5.04 7.39 -13.59
N THR A 99 5.41 6.93 -12.39
CA THR A 99 6.39 5.85 -12.24
C THR A 99 5.78 4.55 -12.75
N HIS A 100 6.45 3.89 -13.67
CA HIS A 100 6.05 2.56 -14.14
C HIS A 100 7.05 1.49 -13.73
N TRP A 101 6.72 0.21 -13.93
CA TRP A 101 7.56 -0.94 -13.57
C TRP A 101 8.53 -1.39 -14.68
N GLN A 102 8.41 -0.89 -15.91
CA GLN A 102 9.27 -1.34 -17.00
C GLN A 102 10.74 -1.12 -16.64
N ASN A 103 11.56 -2.10 -17.00
CA ASN A 103 13.01 -2.15 -16.74
C ASN A 103 13.41 -2.19 -15.25
N ALA A 104 12.47 -2.32 -14.30
CA ALA A 104 12.82 -2.57 -12.91
C ALA A 104 13.48 -3.95 -12.77
N SER A 105 14.55 -4.05 -11.98
CA SER A 105 15.21 -5.33 -11.69
C SER A 105 14.32 -6.26 -10.86
N PHE A 106 13.56 -5.68 -9.94
CA PHE A 106 12.52 -6.33 -9.15
C PHE A 106 11.54 -5.26 -8.61
N LEU A 107 10.40 -5.70 -8.10
CA LEU A 107 9.46 -4.87 -7.35
C LEU A 107 9.40 -5.36 -5.90
N TYR A 108 8.94 -4.52 -4.99
CA TYR A 108 8.62 -4.94 -3.63
C TYR A 108 7.30 -4.35 -3.14
N LEU A 109 6.63 -5.09 -2.26
CA LEU A 109 5.42 -4.67 -1.56
C LEU A 109 5.78 -4.27 -0.12
N TYR A 110 5.59 -3.00 0.21
CA TYR A 110 5.85 -2.44 1.53
C TYR A 110 5.06 -1.14 1.73
N THR A 111 4.71 -0.86 2.98
CA THR A 111 4.15 0.43 3.41
C THR A 111 4.46 0.61 4.89
N HIS A 112 4.09 1.73 5.49
CA HIS A 112 4.16 1.94 6.93
C HIS A 112 3.00 2.85 7.38
N MET A 113 2.77 2.98 8.68
CA MET A 113 1.59 3.67 9.24
C MET A 113 1.36 5.10 8.70
N ASN A 114 2.43 5.81 8.35
CA ASN A 114 2.38 7.20 7.86
C ASN A 114 2.38 7.31 6.33
N ASP A 115 2.42 6.19 5.62
CA ASP A 115 2.51 6.19 4.17
C ASP A 115 1.11 6.28 3.53
N TRP A 116 1.02 7.15 2.52
CA TRP A 116 -0.16 7.33 1.69
C TRP A 116 0.10 6.97 0.24
N GLN A 117 1.35 6.70 -0.14
CA GLN A 117 1.71 6.36 -1.50
C GLN A 117 1.31 4.93 -1.82
N SER A 118 1.51 4.52 -3.08
CA SER A 118 1.31 3.13 -3.47
C SER A 118 2.28 2.22 -2.68
N PRO A 119 1.80 1.07 -2.17
CA PRO A 119 2.67 0.12 -1.48
C PRO A 119 3.55 -0.71 -2.43
N VAL A 120 3.38 -0.59 -3.74
CA VAL A 120 4.15 -1.32 -4.75
C VAL A 120 5.25 -0.42 -5.26
N CYS A 121 6.50 -0.78 -4.98
CA CYS A 121 7.66 0.06 -5.27
C CYS A 121 8.67 -0.64 -6.16
N ARG A 122 9.42 0.15 -6.92
CA ARG A 122 10.56 -0.35 -7.71
C ARG A 122 11.73 -0.69 -6.79
N GLY A 123 12.32 -1.87 -6.98
CA GLY A 123 13.50 -2.31 -6.22
C GLY A 123 14.81 -1.61 -6.56
N ASP A 124 14.87 -0.87 -7.68
CA ASP A 124 16.07 -0.18 -8.16
C ASP A 124 16.17 1.29 -7.75
N SER A 125 15.07 1.87 -7.27
CA SER A 125 14.96 3.30 -6.96
C SER A 125 14.08 3.60 -5.75
N GLY A 126 13.27 2.64 -5.31
CA GLY A 126 12.29 2.83 -4.24
C GLY A 126 11.05 3.63 -4.63
N HIS A 127 10.95 4.10 -5.88
CA HIS A 127 9.81 4.88 -6.33
C HIS A 127 8.53 4.03 -6.37
N PRO A 128 7.42 4.53 -5.82
CA PRO A 128 6.14 3.83 -5.85
C PRO A 128 5.50 3.88 -7.24
N ILE A 129 4.82 2.80 -7.60
CA ILE A 129 4.11 2.61 -8.86
C ILE A 129 2.61 2.78 -8.58
N PRO A 130 1.90 3.71 -9.22
CA PRO A 130 0.47 3.84 -9.01
C PRO A 130 -0.28 2.52 -9.30
N ILE A 131 -1.20 2.14 -8.42
CA ILE A 131 -1.95 0.89 -8.49
C ILE A 131 -2.96 0.89 -9.64
N PHE A 132 -3.55 2.05 -9.97
CA PHE A 132 -4.54 2.13 -11.05
C PHE A 132 -3.96 1.81 -12.44
N ILE A 133 -2.64 1.93 -12.64
CA ILE A 133 -1.99 1.55 -13.90
C ILE A 133 -1.66 0.06 -13.99
N LEU A 134 -1.79 -0.71 -12.90
CA LEU A 134 -1.62 -2.16 -12.91
C LEU A 134 -2.80 -2.82 -13.64
N SER A 135 -2.47 -3.59 -14.67
CA SER A 135 -3.43 -4.42 -15.40
C SER A 135 -4.09 -5.45 -14.47
N GLY A 136 -5.37 -5.74 -14.67
CA GLY A 136 -6.11 -6.75 -13.91
C GLY A 136 -7.52 -6.32 -13.54
N GLU A 137 -8.23 -7.17 -12.81
CA GLU A 137 -9.58 -6.86 -12.34
C GLU A 137 -9.54 -5.89 -11.14
N HIS A 138 -10.65 -5.20 -10.92
CA HIS A 138 -10.82 -4.32 -9.74
C HIS A 138 -10.49 -5.04 -8.43
N LYS A 139 -10.87 -6.32 -8.33
CA LYS A 139 -10.71 -7.12 -7.12
C LYS A 139 -9.26 -7.19 -6.65
N GLN A 140 -8.29 -7.35 -7.56
CA GLN A 140 -6.89 -7.43 -7.13
C GLN A 140 -6.36 -6.08 -6.64
N ARG A 141 -6.78 -4.96 -7.25
CA ARG A 141 -6.43 -3.62 -6.78
C ARG A 141 -7.06 -3.32 -5.42
N GLU A 142 -8.30 -3.76 -5.21
CA GLU A 142 -9.00 -3.65 -3.94
C GLU A 142 -8.33 -4.49 -2.83
N GLU A 143 -7.85 -5.69 -3.15
CA GLU A 143 -7.04 -6.50 -2.23
C GLU A 143 -5.76 -5.78 -1.81
N ILE A 144 -5.08 -5.08 -2.73
CA ILE A 144 -3.91 -4.24 -2.41
C ILE A 144 -4.28 -3.12 -1.43
N TYR A 145 -5.39 -2.42 -1.70
CA TYR A 145 -5.88 -1.36 -0.82
C TYR A 145 -6.15 -1.86 0.60
N PHE A 146 -6.92 -2.94 0.76
CA PHE A 146 -7.24 -3.46 2.09
C PHE A 146 -6.02 -4.04 2.81
N TRP A 147 -5.13 -4.71 2.09
CA TRP A 147 -3.85 -5.15 2.66
C TRP A 147 -3.04 -3.96 3.18
N GLN A 148 -2.98 -2.85 2.43
CA GLN A 148 -2.27 -1.65 2.86
C GLN A 148 -2.87 -1.07 4.15
N GLN A 149 -4.20 -1.01 4.25
CA GLN A 149 -4.87 -0.54 5.48
C GLN A 149 -4.56 -1.46 6.68
N GLU A 150 -4.63 -2.78 6.49
CA GLU A 150 -4.33 -3.74 7.55
C GLU A 150 -2.87 -3.67 7.99
N TYR A 151 -1.94 -3.52 7.04
CA TYR A 151 -0.53 -3.33 7.35
C TYR A 151 -0.32 -2.09 8.21
N LYS A 152 -0.89 -0.95 7.79
CA LYS A 152 -0.79 0.33 8.53
C LYS A 152 -1.35 0.22 9.94
N ASN A 153 -2.48 -0.45 10.10
CA ASN A 153 -3.08 -0.71 11.41
C ASN A 153 -2.18 -1.59 12.30
N CYS A 154 -1.57 -2.64 11.73
CA CYS A 154 -0.61 -3.47 12.45
C CYS A 154 0.63 -2.67 12.87
N ASP A 155 1.18 -1.86 11.97
CA ASP A 155 2.36 -1.03 12.22
C ASP A 155 2.08 0.04 13.29
N GLN A 156 0.93 0.71 13.20
CA GLN A 156 0.50 1.69 14.20
C GLN A 156 0.27 1.05 15.57
N ALA A 157 -0.41 -0.10 15.64
CA ALA A 157 -0.64 -0.82 16.88
C ALA A 157 0.67 -1.39 17.46
N TRP A 158 1.61 -1.77 16.60
CA TRP A 158 2.95 -2.16 17.04
C TRP A 158 3.66 -1.00 17.74
N ILE A 159 3.66 0.19 17.14
CA ILE A 159 4.39 1.35 17.65
C ILE A 159 3.71 1.99 18.87
N HIS A 160 2.37 2.08 18.86
CA HIS A 160 1.62 2.91 19.82
C HIS A 160 0.82 2.13 20.86
N SER A 161 0.83 0.80 20.85
CA SER A 161 0.04 -0.01 21.78
C SER A 161 0.88 -1.07 22.47
N GLY A 162 1.27 -0.83 23.73
CA GLY A 162 2.03 -1.81 24.51
C GLY A 162 1.30 -3.16 24.69
N ALA A 163 -0.04 -3.16 24.73
CA ALA A 163 -0.82 -4.40 24.84
C ALA A 163 -0.83 -5.22 23.53
N LEU A 164 -0.75 -4.56 22.38
CA LEU A 164 -0.86 -5.20 21.06
C LEU A 164 0.48 -5.32 20.33
N GLU A 165 1.54 -4.70 20.86
CA GLU A 165 2.87 -4.60 20.26
C GLU A 165 3.37 -5.94 19.70
N LYS A 166 3.38 -6.97 20.54
CA LYS A 166 3.93 -8.28 20.17
C LYS A 166 3.07 -9.03 19.15
N ILE A 167 1.74 -8.89 19.22
CA ILE A 167 0.82 -9.64 18.36
C ILE A 167 0.84 -9.02 16.96
N THR A 168 0.86 -7.70 16.86
CA THR A 168 0.90 -6.98 15.59
C THR A 168 2.27 -7.04 14.93
N TYR A 169 3.38 -6.95 15.69
CA TYR A 169 4.70 -7.20 15.12
C TYR A 169 4.86 -8.60 14.53
N LYS A 170 4.24 -9.63 15.13
CA LYS A 170 4.22 -10.98 14.54
C LYS A 170 3.54 -10.99 13.17
N GLN A 171 2.50 -10.17 12.95
CA GLN A 171 1.88 -10.06 11.63
C GLN A 171 2.86 -9.49 10.60
N LEU A 172 3.66 -8.49 10.99
CA LEU A 172 4.63 -7.80 10.12
C LEU A 172 5.92 -8.59 9.84
N ALA A 173 6.36 -9.42 10.79
CA ALA A 173 7.69 -10.05 10.78
C ALA A 173 7.70 -11.55 10.45
N ILE A 174 6.56 -12.25 10.54
CA ILE A 174 6.48 -13.69 10.27
C ILE A 174 5.91 -13.93 8.86
N PRO A 175 6.60 -14.70 7.99
CA PRO A 175 6.13 -14.94 6.61
C PRO A 175 4.82 -15.75 6.54
N ASP A 176 4.48 -16.51 7.57
CA ASP A 176 3.27 -17.34 7.64
C ASP A 176 2.12 -16.66 8.43
N SER A 177 2.25 -15.37 8.75
CA SER A 177 1.13 -14.60 9.31
C SER A 177 0.04 -14.36 8.26
N GLU A 178 -1.17 -14.01 8.69
CA GLU A 178 -2.28 -13.76 7.75
C GLU A 178 -1.99 -12.53 6.88
N LEU A 179 -1.47 -11.44 7.48
CA LEU A 179 -1.04 -10.25 6.75
C LEU A 179 0.06 -10.56 5.72
N SER A 180 1.05 -11.38 6.09
CA SER A 180 2.14 -11.76 5.18
C SER A 180 1.66 -12.65 4.05
N LYS A 181 0.72 -13.58 4.31
CA LYS A 181 0.14 -14.44 3.27
C LYS A 181 -0.66 -13.63 2.25
N ALA A 182 -1.48 -12.68 2.73
CA ALA A 182 -2.21 -11.77 1.87
C ALA A 182 -1.26 -10.96 0.98
N GLY A 183 -0.22 -10.36 1.57
CA GLY A 183 0.80 -9.61 0.84
C GLY A 183 1.60 -10.46 -0.15
N GLN A 184 1.97 -11.69 0.20
CA GLN A 184 2.64 -12.61 -0.72
C GLN A 184 1.75 -13.02 -1.91
N ASN A 185 0.44 -13.15 -1.71
CA ASN A 185 -0.50 -13.41 -2.81
C ASN A 185 -0.63 -12.20 -3.73
N ILE A 186 -0.64 -10.99 -3.18
CA ILE A 186 -0.56 -9.75 -3.94
C ILE A 186 0.74 -9.72 -4.77
N CYS A 187 1.89 -10.04 -4.17
CA CYS A 187 3.17 -10.08 -4.90
C CYS A 187 3.13 -11.06 -6.08
N LYS A 188 2.51 -12.24 -5.92
CA LYS A 188 2.33 -13.20 -7.03
C LYS A 188 1.51 -12.60 -8.17
N TYR A 189 0.37 -11.98 -7.85
CA TYR A 189 -0.45 -11.30 -8.85
C TYR A 189 0.33 -10.19 -9.57
N ILE A 190 1.06 -9.35 -8.84
CA ILE A 190 1.87 -8.28 -9.44
C ILE A 190 2.93 -8.88 -10.36
N GLU A 191 3.63 -9.94 -9.94
CA GLU A 191 4.61 -10.64 -10.78
C GLU A 191 3.97 -11.24 -12.03
N GLU A 192 2.77 -11.82 -11.93
CA GLU A 192 2.01 -12.36 -13.07
C GLU A 192 1.66 -11.28 -14.11
N VAL A 193 1.20 -10.10 -13.68
CA VAL A 193 0.76 -9.04 -14.62
C VAL A 193 1.88 -8.15 -15.11
N THR A 194 2.99 -8.05 -14.37
CA THR A 194 4.14 -7.20 -14.75
C THR A 194 5.27 -8.00 -15.42
N GLY A 195 5.36 -9.30 -15.15
CA GLY A 195 6.51 -10.14 -15.52
C GLY A 195 7.77 -9.84 -14.71
N ILE A 196 7.69 -8.99 -13.67
CA ILE A 196 8.84 -8.58 -12.86
C ILE A 196 8.81 -9.33 -11.51
N PRO A 197 9.93 -9.95 -11.09
CA PRO A 197 10.06 -10.53 -9.75
C PRO A 197 9.57 -9.59 -8.66
N THR A 198 8.56 -10.01 -7.89
CA THR A 198 7.95 -9.14 -6.87
C THR A 198 8.12 -9.74 -5.49
N TYR A 199 8.72 -8.98 -4.57
CA TYR A 199 9.12 -9.44 -3.25
C TYR A 199 8.25 -8.84 -2.15
N TYR A 200 7.86 -9.66 -1.18
CA TYR A 200 7.21 -9.19 0.04
C TYR A 200 8.25 -8.76 1.07
N TYR A 201 8.09 -7.56 1.65
CA TYR A 201 8.97 -7.08 2.70
C TYR A 201 8.57 -7.61 4.08
N LEU A 202 9.52 -8.23 4.79
CA LEU A 202 9.36 -8.65 6.18
C LEU A 202 10.03 -7.66 7.14
N GLN A 203 9.24 -7.15 8.09
CA GLN A 203 9.71 -6.24 9.12
C GLN A 203 10.75 -6.93 10.01
N ARG A 204 11.85 -6.22 10.31
CA ARG A 204 12.88 -6.68 11.26
C ARG A 204 13.33 -5.52 12.14
N TYR A 205 12.73 -5.42 13.32
CA TYR A 205 13.12 -4.45 14.34
C TYR A 205 14.08 -5.04 15.36
N TRP A 206 13.74 -6.16 15.99
CA TRP A 206 14.59 -6.82 16.99
C TRP A 206 15.54 -7.84 16.36
N GLY A 207 16.84 -7.68 16.64
CA GLY A 207 17.90 -8.53 16.13
C GLY A 207 18.72 -9.20 17.22
N ARG A 208 19.54 -10.17 16.80
CA ARG A 208 20.57 -10.78 17.65
C ARG A 208 21.83 -9.92 17.62
N ARG A 209 22.46 -9.68 18.77
CA ARG A 209 23.75 -8.97 18.88
C ARG A 209 24.88 -9.68 18.13
N ARG A 210 24.72 -10.98 17.86
CA ARG A 210 25.67 -11.79 17.09
C ARG A 210 24.95 -12.51 15.96
N ASN A 211 25.58 -12.56 14.79
CA ASN A 211 25.15 -13.31 13.61
C ASN A 211 23.81 -12.88 12.99
N GLU A 212 23.32 -11.66 13.26
CA GLU A 212 22.12 -11.13 12.60
C GLU A 212 22.29 -11.07 11.07
N ASP A 213 23.48 -10.70 10.60
CA ASP A 213 23.92 -10.68 9.20
C ASP A 213 23.90 -12.07 8.53
N LYS A 214 23.86 -13.14 9.32
CA LYS A 214 23.84 -14.54 8.90
C LYS A 214 22.51 -15.23 9.17
N ARG A 215 21.45 -14.49 9.54
CA ARG A 215 20.13 -15.09 9.78
C ARG A 215 19.62 -15.78 8.51
N LEU A 216 18.99 -16.93 8.70
CA LEU A 216 18.43 -17.73 7.61
C LEU A 216 17.06 -17.18 7.19
N CYS A 217 16.66 -17.48 5.96
CA CYS A 217 15.34 -17.14 5.45
C CYS A 217 14.26 -17.76 6.36
N PRO A 218 13.32 -16.97 6.91
CA PRO A 218 12.34 -17.49 7.85
C PRO A 218 11.31 -18.43 7.22
N SER A 219 11.25 -18.51 5.89
CA SER A 219 10.35 -19.40 5.16
C SER A 219 11.03 -20.72 4.75
N CYS A 220 12.25 -20.71 4.20
CA CYS A 220 12.92 -21.92 3.69
C CYS A 220 14.19 -22.34 4.44
N GLY A 221 14.68 -21.52 5.37
CA GLY A 221 15.90 -21.80 6.13
C GLY A 221 17.20 -21.68 5.33
N GLN A 222 17.17 -21.25 4.07
CA GLN A 222 18.37 -21.04 3.26
C GLN A 222 19.07 -19.73 3.61
N ASN A 223 20.37 -19.64 3.27
CA ASN A 223 21.05 -18.35 3.27
C ASN A 223 20.39 -17.42 2.24
N TRP A 224 20.24 -16.16 2.63
CA TRP A 224 19.58 -15.12 1.83
C TRP A 224 20.19 -13.74 2.07
N SER A 225 21.36 -13.68 2.72
CA SER A 225 22.13 -12.44 2.84
C SER A 225 22.64 -12.01 1.47
N THR A 226 22.48 -10.74 1.14
CA THR A 226 22.95 -10.13 -0.12
C THR A 226 24.37 -9.57 0.02
N GLY A 227 24.87 -9.41 1.25
CA GLY A 227 26.11 -8.68 1.54
C GLY A 227 25.99 -7.16 1.36
N LEU A 228 24.78 -6.65 1.06
CA LEU A 228 24.55 -5.21 0.93
C LEU A 228 24.45 -4.55 2.29
N HIS A 229 25.10 -3.40 2.41
CA HIS A 229 25.00 -2.48 3.54
C HIS A 229 24.75 -1.09 2.99
N SER A 230 23.50 -0.62 3.09
CA SER A 230 23.05 0.66 2.56
C SER A 230 22.02 1.29 3.50
N SER A 231 21.96 2.62 3.49
CA SER A 231 20.93 3.39 4.19
C SER A 231 19.66 3.58 3.36
N GLU A 232 19.71 3.35 2.04
CA GLU A 232 18.54 3.42 1.17
C GLU A 232 17.61 2.25 1.42
N PHE A 233 16.31 2.55 1.60
CA PHE A 233 15.33 1.54 1.99
C PHE A 233 15.14 0.42 0.96
N HIS A 234 15.30 0.69 -0.34
CA HIS A 234 15.13 -0.32 -1.37
C HIS A 234 16.36 -1.25 -1.51
N HIS A 235 17.42 -1.02 -0.73
CA HIS A 235 18.60 -1.89 -0.66
C HIS A 235 18.50 -2.88 0.49
N PHE A 236 17.95 -4.06 0.17
CA PHE A 236 17.72 -5.11 1.16
C PHE A 236 18.99 -5.93 1.46
N ALA A 237 19.38 -5.97 2.73
CA ALA A 237 20.46 -6.84 3.22
C ALA A 237 20.11 -8.34 3.10
N PHE A 238 18.82 -8.66 2.96
CA PHE A 238 18.33 -10.01 2.78
C PHE A 238 17.34 -10.09 1.63
N GLN A 239 17.55 -11.04 0.73
CA GLN A 239 16.69 -11.32 -0.41
C GLN A 239 16.67 -12.81 -0.72
N CYS A 240 15.51 -13.44 -0.60
CA CYS A 240 15.30 -14.84 -0.93
C CYS A 240 14.51 -14.97 -2.23
N ASN A 241 15.20 -15.33 -3.31
CA ASN A 241 14.57 -15.48 -4.63
C ASN A 241 13.54 -16.63 -4.67
N GLN A 242 13.77 -17.72 -3.93
CA GLN A 242 12.85 -18.85 -3.87
C GLN A 242 11.54 -18.49 -3.18
N CYS A 243 11.61 -17.73 -2.08
CA CYS A 243 10.42 -17.38 -1.28
C CYS A 243 9.79 -16.05 -1.67
N ARG A 244 10.42 -15.27 -2.57
CA ARG A 244 10.03 -13.88 -2.88
C ARG A 244 9.92 -13.01 -1.63
N LEU A 245 10.92 -13.09 -0.74
CA LEU A 245 10.99 -12.31 0.49
C LEU A 245 12.21 -11.40 0.49
N VAL A 246 12.05 -10.17 0.96
CA VAL A 246 13.13 -9.23 1.23
C VAL A 246 13.02 -8.68 2.65
N SER A 247 14.14 -8.27 3.22
CA SER A 247 14.17 -7.70 4.58
C SER A 247 15.49 -6.96 4.86
N HIS A 248 15.50 -6.13 5.90
CA HIS A 248 16.67 -5.39 6.35
C HIS A 248 17.42 -6.11 7.47
N LEU A 249 18.58 -5.58 7.85
CA LEU A 249 19.14 -5.84 9.17
C LEU A 249 18.21 -5.28 10.25
N ALA A 250 18.26 -5.86 11.43
CA ALA A 250 17.52 -5.34 12.58
C ALA A 250 17.98 -3.92 12.96
N VAL A 251 17.06 -3.16 13.55
CA VAL A 251 17.30 -1.79 14.01
C VAL A 251 17.70 -1.76 15.49
N SER A 252 17.16 -2.67 16.31
CA SER A 252 17.40 -2.75 17.75
C SER A 252 18.01 -4.09 18.16
N TYR A 253 19.04 -4.01 19.02
CA TYR A 253 19.77 -5.16 19.57
C TYR A 253 19.75 -5.20 21.11
N GLU A 254 18.96 -4.32 21.72
CA GLU A 254 18.90 -4.16 23.17
C GLU A 254 18.22 -5.36 23.84
N ASP A 255 17.10 -5.82 23.25
CA ASP A 255 16.31 -6.95 23.73
C ASP A 255 16.20 -8.08 22.69
N GLU A 256 17.12 -9.04 22.78
CA GLU A 256 17.14 -10.21 21.88
C GLU A 256 15.98 -11.19 22.13
N ARG A 257 15.20 -11.05 23.22
CA ARG A 257 14.08 -11.98 23.52
C ARG A 257 13.02 -11.93 22.42
N HIS A 258 12.91 -10.81 21.73
CA HIS A 258 11.97 -10.61 20.63
C HIS A 258 12.56 -10.96 19.26
N ALA A 259 13.88 -11.11 19.13
CA ALA A 259 14.54 -11.49 17.88
C ALA A 259 14.08 -12.86 17.34
N VAL A 260 13.57 -13.74 18.21
CA VAL A 260 12.94 -15.03 17.85
C VAL A 260 11.72 -14.91 16.94
N ILE A 261 11.13 -13.72 16.81
CA ILE A 261 9.99 -13.45 15.94
C ILE A 261 10.53 -13.18 14.53
N GLY A 262 10.04 -13.94 13.55
CA GLY A 262 10.52 -13.87 12.17
C GLY A 262 11.90 -14.52 11.96
N GLU A 263 12.37 -15.34 12.91
CA GLU A 263 13.53 -16.23 12.71
C GLU A 263 13.07 -17.57 12.13
N TRP A 264 13.91 -18.18 11.30
CA TRP A 264 13.72 -19.57 10.87
C TRP A 264 13.63 -20.50 12.07
N ARG A 265 12.59 -21.34 12.09
CA ARG A 265 12.45 -22.43 13.06
C ARG A 265 12.40 -23.73 12.28
N ASN A 266 13.38 -24.60 12.52
CA ASN A 266 13.39 -25.91 11.93
C ASN A 266 12.11 -26.65 12.35
N SER A 267 11.27 -27.02 11.38
CA SER A 267 9.98 -27.70 11.59
C SER A 267 10.10 -29.06 12.29
N LYS A 268 11.33 -29.57 12.48
CA LYS A 268 11.64 -30.76 13.28
C LYS A 268 11.65 -30.53 14.80
N ILE A 269 11.38 -29.31 15.27
CA ILE A 269 11.20 -29.00 16.70
C ILE A 269 9.77 -28.46 16.87
N LYS A 270 8.80 -29.37 16.84
CA LYS A 270 7.46 -29.16 17.40
C LYS A 270 7.28 -30.15 18.54
#